data_AF-A0AAN1EN76-F1
#
_entry.id   AF-A0AAN1EN76-F1
#
_cell.length_a   1.000
_cell.length_b   1.000
_cell.length_c   1.000
_cell.angle_alpha   90.00
_cell.angle_beta   90.00
_cell.angle_gamma   90.00
#
_symmetry.space_group_name_H-M   'P 1'
#
loop_
_entity.id
_entity.type
_entity.pdbx_description
1 polymer ?
#
loop_
_entity_poly.entity_id
_entity_poly.type
_entity_poly.pdbx_seq_one_letter_code
_entity_poly.pdbx_strand_id
1 'polypeptide(L)' 'MILSTVFQTQSVLNDDEVALCQRVFDHVSSARQIVTTADREELAMRVIQSFQHGVKDEDSLVRLLI' A
#
# COMPACT_ATOMS: atom_id res chain seq x y z
N MET A 1 -7.25 -5.01 10.34
CA MET A 1 -8.46 -4.18 10.09
C MET A 1 -8.15 -2.75 9.71
N ILE A 2 -7.16 -2.07 10.31
CA ILE A 2 -6.92 -0.62 10.07
C ILE A 2 -6.54 -0.31 8.61
N LEU A 3 -5.69 -1.14 7.99
CA LEU A 3 -5.28 -0.96 6.60
C LEU A 3 -6.44 -1.05 5.61
N SER A 4 -7.34 -2.02 5.79
CA SER A 4 -8.51 -2.20 4.92
C SER A 4 -9.39 -0.95 4.90
N THR A 5 -9.60 -0.31 6.05
CA THR A 5 -10.34 0.97 6.11
C THR A 5 -9.59 2.11 5.43
N VAL A 6 -8.27 2.20 5.59
CA VAL A 6 -7.43 3.22 4.92
C VAL A 6 -7.48 3.07 3.40
N PHE A 7 -7.32 1.83 2.89
CA PHE A 7 -7.40 1.52 1.45
C PHE A 7 -8.78 1.81 0.88
N GLN A 8 -9.86 1.47 1.61
CA GLN A 8 -11.23 1.69 1.15
C GLN A 8 -11.71 3.14 1.26
N THR A 9 -11.17 3.93 2.20
CA THR A 9 -11.60 5.33 2.40
C THR A 9 -10.86 6.29 1.47
N GLN A 10 -9.60 6.01 1.14
CA GLN A 10 -8.78 6.93 0.32
C GLN A 10 -8.85 6.63 -1.18
N SER A 11 -9.38 5.47 -1.60
CA SER A 11 -9.46 5.14 -3.02
C SER A 11 -10.59 4.15 -3.31
N VAL A 12 -11.27 4.33 -4.45
CA VAL A 12 -12.31 3.43 -4.98
C VAL A 12 -11.65 2.17 -5.54
N LEU A 13 -10.85 1.49 -4.71
CA LEU A 13 -10.14 0.27 -5.09
C LEU A 13 -11.11 -0.91 -4.96
N ASN A 14 -11.14 -1.75 -5.99
CA ASN A 14 -11.86 -3.03 -5.92
C ASN A 14 -11.10 -4.05 -5.05
N ASP A 15 -11.75 -5.14 -4.68
CA ASP A 15 -11.17 -6.19 -3.83
C ASP A 15 -9.81 -6.71 -4.34
N ASP A 16 -9.68 -6.89 -5.67
CA ASP A 16 -8.43 -7.26 -6.34
C ASP A 16 -7.32 -6.21 -6.17
N GLU A 17 -7.67 -4.93 -6.29
CA GLU A 17 -6.72 -3.81 -6.15
C GLU A 17 -6.32 -3.63 -4.68
N VAL A 18 -7.25 -3.84 -3.74
CA VAL A 18 -6.97 -3.87 -2.29
C VAL A 18 -6.03 -5.04 -1.95
N ALA A 19 -6.27 -6.23 -2.52
CA ALA A 19 -5.42 -7.39 -2.31
C ALA A 19 -3.99 -7.17 -2.82
N LEU A 20 -3.84 -6.51 -3.97
CA LEU A 20 -2.54 -6.12 -4.51
C LEU A 20 -1.85 -5.06 -3.64
N CYS A 21 -2.56 -3.98 -3.27
CA CYS A 21 -2.00 -2.95 -2.38
C CYS A 21 -1.60 -3.54 -1.03
N GLN A 22 -2.36 -4.47 -0.47
CA GLN A 22 -2.00 -5.20 0.75
C GLN A 22 -0.74 -6.05 0.58
N ARG A 23 -0.54 -6.73 -0.56
CA ARG A 23 0.67 -7.51 -0.83
C ARG A 23 1.91 -6.63 -0.93
N VAL A 24 1.82 -5.53 -1.70
CA VAL A 24 2.88 -4.51 -1.76
C VAL A 24 3.20 -3.99 -0.37
N PHE A 25 2.16 -3.63 0.39
CA PHE A 25 2.30 -3.11 1.73
C PHE A 25 3.02 -4.09 2.66
N ASP A 26 2.61 -5.36 2.66
CA ASP A 26 3.22 -6.40 3.50
C ASP A 26 4.69 -6.62 3.12
N HIS A 27 4.98 -6.66 1.81
CA HIS A 27 6.34 -6.81 1.29
C HIS A 27 7.24 -5.65 1.72
N VAL A 28 6.82 -4.40 1.48
CA VAL A 28 7.60 -3.20 1.84
C VAL A 28 7.69 -3.05 3.36
N SER A 29 6.61 -3.32 4.10
CA SER A 29 6.60 -3.32 5.56
C SER A 29 7.61 -4.32 6.12
N SER A 30 7.72 -5.51 5.53
CA SER A 30 8.69 -6.53 5.91
C SER A 30 10.12 -6.10 5.53
N ALA A 31 10.32 -5.60 4.31
CA ALA A 31 11.62 -5.17 3.80
C ALA A 31 12.21 -3.98 4.56
N ARG A 32 11.38 -2.98 4.90
CA ARG A 32 11.77 -1.81 5.70
C ARG A 32 11.66 -2.03 7.20
N GLN A 33 11.21 -3.20 7.65
CA GLN A 33 10.97 -3.53 9.05
C GLN A 33 10.08 -2.49 9.76
N ILE A 34 9.00 -2.07 9.09
CA ILE A 34 8.09 -1.06 9.61
C ILE A 34 7.32 -1.62 10.80
N VAL A 35 7.70 -1.17 12.00
CA VAL A 35 7.16 -1.61 13.28
C VAL A 35 6.13 -0.64 13.86
N THR A 36 6.20 0.64 13.49
CA THR A 36 5.37 1.71 14.04
C THR A 36 4.10 1.90 13.21
N THR A 37 2.97 2.13 13.91
CA THR A 37 1.67 2.34 13.27
C THR A 37 1.67 3.55 12.34
N ALA A 38 2.31 4.65 12.75
CA ALA A 38 2.39 5.88 11.94
C ALA A 38 3.10 5.64 10.60
N ASP A 39 4.15 4.82 10.62
CA ASP A 39 5.00 4.52 9.47
C ASP A 39 4.28 3.51 8.53
N ARG A 40 3.47 2.62 9.13
CA ARG A 40 2.49 1.79 8.39
C ARG A 40 1.39 2.64 7.74
N GLU A 41 0.89 3.67 8.39
CA GLU A 41 -0.11 4.57 7.80
C GLU A 41 0.48 5.39 6.65
N GLU A 42 1.72 5.89 6.81
CA GLU A 42 2.47 6.60 5.77
C GLU A 42 2.71 5.71 4.54
N LEU A 43 3.21 4.49 4.75
CA LEU A 43 3.41 3.54 3.66
C LEU A 43 2.11 3.23 2.93
N ALA A 44 0.99 3.03 3.64
CA ALA A 44 -0.30 2.76 3.01
C ALA A 44 -0.76 3.92 2.14
N MET A 45 -0.61 5.16 2.63
CA MET A 45 -0.90 6.37 1.84
C MET A 45 -0.02 6.46 0.59
N ARG A 46 1.28 6.17 0.68
CA ARG A 46 2.17 6.19 -0.48
C ARG A 46 1.85 5.11 -1.51
N VAL A 47 1.46 3.90 -1.06
CA VAL A 47 0.97 2.85 -1.97
C VAL A 47 -0.24 3.35 -2.75
N ILE A 48 -1.23 3.91 -2.06
CA ILE A 48 -2.48 4.39 -2.68
C ILE A 48 -2.21 5.54 -3.65
N GLN A 49 -1.43 6.55 -3.25
CA GLN A 49 -1.06 7.66 -4.12
C GLN A 49 -0.35 7.18 -5.38
N SER A 50 0.60 6.25 -5.24
CA SER A 50 1.32 5.68 -6.38
C SER A 50 0.39 4.92 -7.32
N PHE A 51 -0.58 4.19 -6.75
CA PHE A 51 -1.60 3.48 -7.51
C PHE A 51 -2.52 4.43 -8.28
N GLN A 52 -2.98 5.49 -7.63
CA GLN A 52 -3.80 6.55 -8.23
C GLN A 52 -3.06 7.33 -9.31
N HIS A 53 -1.74 7.45 -9.19
CA HIS A 53 -0.89 8.09 -10.19
C HIS A 53 -0.69 7.24 -11.46
N GLY A 54 -1.23 6.01 -11.48
CA GLY A 54 -1.22 5.11 -12.64
C GLY A 54 -0.29 3.91 -12.51
N VAL A 55 0.42 3.75 -11.39
CA VAL A 55 1.30 2.60 -11.17
C VAL A 55 0.45 1.43 -10.66
N LYS A 56 0.06 0.53 -11.56
CA LYS A 56 -0.75 -0.66 -11.22
C LYS A 56 0.06 -1.95 -11.04
N ASP A 57 1.36 -1.90 -11.34
CA ASP A 57 2.28 -3.03 -11.21
C ASP A 57 2.79 -3.18 -9.77
N GLU A 58 2.58 -4.36 -9.19
CA GLU A 58 3.03 -4.74 -7.84
C GLU A 58 4.55 -4.51 -7.67
N ASP A 59 5.35 -5.01 -8.62
CA ASP A 59 6.82 -4.90 -8.57
C ASP A 59 7.29 -3.44 -8.71
N SER A 60 6.62 -2.66 -9.56
CA SER A 60 6.95 -1.24 -9.73
C SER A 60 6.62 -0.44 -8.48
N LEU A 61 5.50 -0.71 -7.83
CA LEU A 61 5.13 -0.11 -6.54
C LEU A 61 6.14 -0.49 -5.46
N VAL A 62 6.44 -1.78 -5.31
CA VAL A 62 7.41 -2.27 -4.33
C VAL A 62 8.76 -1.59 -4.54
N ARG A 63 9.25 -1.54 -5.78
CA ARG A 63 10.55 -0.94 -6.11
C ARG A 63 10.57 0.57 -5.90
N LEU A 64 9.45 1.26 -6.06
CA LEU A 64 9.33 2.70 -5.82
C LEU A 64 9.25 3.02 -4.33
N LEU A 65 8.77 2.07 -3.52
CA LEU A 65 8.52 2.23 -2.10
C LEU A 65 9.60 1.62 -1.20
N ILE A 66 10.45 0.70 -1.70
CA ILE A 66 11.64 0.14 -1.01
C ILE A 66 12.81 1.13 -0.93
#